data_AF-A0A4Y9S2J2-F1
#
_entry.id   AF-A0A4Y9S2J2-F1
#
_cell.length_a   1.000
_cell.length_b   1.000
_cell.length_c   1.000
_cell.angle_alpha   90.00
_cell.angle_beta   90.00
_cell.angle_gamma   90.00
#
_symmetry.space_group_name_H-M   'P 1'
#
loop_
_entity.id
_entity.type
_entity.pdbx_description
1 polymer ?
#
loop_
_entity_poly.entity_id
_entity_poly.type
_entity_poly.pdbx_seq_one_letter_code
_entity_poly.pdbx_strand_id
1 'polypeptide(L)'
;MRTYYHVDRGRSLRAGLALPLKDGLSVFGQAYWFKITANPPRLDDDATRREHSLETLRRERFGNLPGSRMTALFAAATLEEALLFAERIEPRPMVPVPIFEVTSSRAESRDSLWL
;
A
#
# COMPACT_ATOMS: atom_id res chain seq x y z
N MET A 1 -17.37 1.29 -10.50
CA MET A 1 -15.93 1.57 -10.40
C MET A 1 -15.76 3.00 -9.89
N ARG A 2 -14.75 3.26 -9.07
CA ARG A 2 -14.40 4.60 -8.57
C ARG A 2 -12.96 4.92 -8.94
N THR A 3 -12.67 6.20 -9.12
CA THR A 3 -11.32 6.71 -9.42
C THR A 3 -10.63 7.12 -8.12
N TYR A 4 -9.34 6.80 -8.03
CA TYR A 4 -8.41 7.16 -6.96
C TYR A 4 -7.10 7.65 -7.58
N TYR A 5 -6.23 8.23 -6.76
CA TYR A 5 -4.98 8.83 -7.23
C TYR A 5 -3.77 8.18 -6.57
N HIS A 6 -2.96 7.47 -7.35
CA HIS A 6 -1.75 6.81 -6.87
C HIS A 6 -0.52 7.66 -7.17
N VAL A 7 0.29 7.91 -6.14
CA VAL A 7 1.58 8.59 -6.25
C VAL A 7 2.67 7.55 -6.56
N ASP A 8 3.08 7.47 -7.83
CA ASP A 8 4.04 6.47 -8.31
C ASP A 8 5.49 6.93 -8.11
N ARG A 9 5.95 6.80 -6.87
CA ARG A 9 7.34 7.12 -6.53
C ARG A 9 8.36 6.28 -7.29
N GLY A 10 8.01 5.04 -7.63
CA GLY A 10 8.87 4.13 -8.38
C GLY A 10 9.03 4.50 -9.85
N ARG A 11 8.20 5.42 -10.37
CA ARG A 11 8.14 5.79 -11.80
C ARG A 11 8.05 4.55 -12.70
N SER A 12 7.25 3.58 -12.24
CA SER A 12 7.13 2.25 -12.82
C SER A 12 5.85 2.09 -13.65
N LEU A 13 4.88 2.99 -13.46
CA LEU A 13 3.57 2.89 -14.07
C LEU A 13 3.49 3.63 -15.39
N ARG A 14 2.53 3.19 -16.21
CA ARG A 14 2.15 3.82 -17.48
C ARG A 14 0.64 3.74 -17.67
N ALA A 15 0.10 4.66 -18.46
CA ALA A 15 -1.34 4.69 -18.75
C ALA A 15 -1.81 3.36 -19.39
N GLY A 16 -3.02 2.93 -19.02
CA GLY A 16 -3.61 1.68 -19.51
C GLY A 16 -3.02 0.40 -18.90
N LEU A 17 -2.07 0.51 -17.97
CA LEU A 17 -1.52 -0.64 -17.27
C LEU A 17 -2.53 -1.19 -16.26
N ALA A 18 -3.00 -2.43 -16.48
CA ALA A 18 -3.60 -3.20 -15.40
C ALA A 18 -2.51 -3.48 -14.36
N LEU A 19 -2.83 -3.35 -13.07
CA LEU A 19 -1.90 -3.57 -11.96
C LEU A 19 -2.10 -4.99 -11.41
N PRO A 20 -1.47 -6.03 -12.00
CA PRO A 20 -1.58 -7.37 -11.45
C PRO A 20 -0.82 -7.46 -10.14
N LEU A 21 -1.40 -8.16 -9.17
CA LEU A 21 -0.68 -8.60 -7.99
C LEU A 21 0.27 -9.72 -8.42
N LYS A 22 1.57 -9.57 -8.17
CA LYS A 22 2.54 -10.65 -8.42
C LYS A 22 2.45 -11.62 -7.24
N ASP A 23 2.17 -12.89 -7.53
CA ASP A 23 1.95 -13.92 -6.51
C ASP A 23 0.86 -13.53 -5.49
N GLY A 24 -0.13 -12.75 -5.94
CA GLY A 24 -1.20 -12.23 -5.07
C GLY A 24 -0.78 -11.06 -4.17
N LEU A 25 0.44 -10.54 -4.30
CA LEU A 25 0.98 -9.44 -3.51
C LEU A 25 1.15 -8.14 -4.31
N SER A 26 0.96 -7.01 -3.64
CA SER A 26 1.36 -5.70 -4.14
C SER A 26 2.87 -5.51 -4.01
N VAL A 27 3.41 -4.42 -4.57
CA VAL A 27 4.83 -4.06 -4.37
C VAL A 27 5.14 -3.90 -2.88
N PHE A 28 4.21 -3.34 -2.11
CA PHE A 28 4.32 -3.28 -0.66
C PHE A 28 4.34 -4.68 -0.03
N GLY A 29 3.41 -5.55 -0.42
CA GLY A 29 3.38 -6.93 0.07
C GLY A 29 4.66 -7.70 -0.20
N GLN A 30 5.25 -7.56 -1.39
CA GLN A 30 6.51 -8.22 -1.74
C GLN A 30 7.66 -7.82 -0.80
N ALA A 31 7.65 -6.59 -0.27
CA ALA A 31 8.69 -6.12 0.63
C ALA A 31 8.61 -6.73 2.04
N TYR A 32 7.41 -7.06 2.52
CA TYR A 32 7.18 -7.49 3.91
C TYR A 32 6.79 -8.97 4.04
N TRP A 33 6.06 -9.53 3.06
CA TRP A 33 5.40 -10.83 3.18
C TRP A 33 6.34 -11.94 3.63
N PHE A 34 7.47 -12.11 2.93
CA PHE A 34 8.44 -13.17 3.24
C PHE A 34 9.06 -13.04 4.64
N LYS A 35 9.13 -11.82 5.19
CA LYS A 35 9.65 -11.58 6.54
C LYS A 35 8.62 -11.95 7.60
N ILE A 36 7.38 -11.48 7.41
CA ILE A 36 6.31 -11.65 8.41
C ILE A 36 5.70 -13.06 8.40
N THR A 37 5.85 -13.82 7.32
CA THR A 37 5.39 -15.22 7.24
C THR A 37 6.53 -16.24 7.41
N ALA A 38 7.76 -15.81 7.70
CA ALA A 38 8.85 -16.73 8.02
C ALA A 38 8.56 -17.46 9.33
N ASN A 39 9.23 -18.61 9.56
CA ASN A 39 9.14 -19.34 10.82
C ASN A 39 10.56 -19.54 11.41
N PRO A 40 10.95 -18.77 12.45
CA PRO A 40 10.20 -17.66 13.06
C PRO A 40 10.13 -16.41 12.15
N PRO A 41 9.15 -15.50 12.37
CA PRO A 41 9.07 -14.23 11.64
C PRO A 41 10.35 -13.39 11.83
N ARG A 42 10.80 -12.73 10.76
CA ARG A 42 11.99 -11.86 10.77
C ARG A 42 11.58 -10.44 11.11
N LEU A 43 11.56 -10.11 12.40
CA LEU A 43 11.03 -8.85 12.93
C LEU A 43 12.13 -7.83 13.24
N ASP A 44 13.04 -7.66 12.29
CA ASP A 44 14.33 -6.97 12.49
C ASP A 44 14.15 -5.45 12.73
N ASP A 45 13.10 -4.85 12.16
CA ASP A 45 12.81 -3.42 12.22
C ASP A 45 11.35 -3.13 12.66
N ASP A 46 11.10 -1.90 13.14
CA ASP A 46 9.79 -1.48 13.64
C ASP A 46 8.69 -1.55 12.58
N ALA A 47 9.01 -1.26 11.31
CA ALA A 47 8.03 -1.33 10.24
C ALA A 47 7.60 -2.77 10.00
N THR A 48 8.55 -3.71 9.97
CA THR A 48 8.25 -5.15 9.83
C THR A 48 7.48 -5.68 11.03
N ARG A 49 7.81 -5.26 12.26
CA ARG A 49 7.02 -5.56 13.48
C ARG A 49 5.58 -5.06 13.36
N ARG A 50 5.39 -3.81 12.96
CA ARG A 50 4.06 -3.21 12.77
C ARG A 50 3.24 -4.00 11.77
N GLU A 51 3.78 -4.28 10.59
CA GLU A 51 3.06 -5.01 9.55
C GLU A 51 2.74 -6.45 9.95
N HIS A 52 3.63 -7.14 10.68
CA HIS A 52 3.36 -8.46 11.24
C HIS A 52 2.19 -8.41 12.24
N SER A 53 2.23 -7.50 13.21
CA SER A 53 1.17 -7.35 14.21
C SER A 53 -0.18 -7.01 13.58
N LEU A 54 -0.20 -6.11 12.59
CA LEU A 54 -1.42 -5.73 11.87
C LEU A 54 -1.99 -6.91 11.06
N GLU A 55 -1.15 -7.66 10.34
CA GLU A 55 -1.61 -8.79 9.55
C GLU A 55 -2.09 -9.95 10.44
N THR A 56 -1.44 -10.20 11.57
CA THR A 56 -1.89 -11.17 12.58
C THR A 56 -3.23 -10.76 13.17
N LEU A 57 -3.37 -9.51 13.62
CA LEU A 57 -4.63 -8.98 14.14
C LEU A 57 -5.75 -9.06 13.10
N ARG A 58 -5.46 -8.73 11.83
CA ARG A 58 -6.41 -8.86 10.72
C ARG A 58 -6.89 -10.29 10.57
N ARG A 59 -5.98 -11.27 10.57
CA ARG A 59 -6.34 -12.70 10.43
C ARG A 59 -7.18 -13.20 11.60
N GLU A 60 -6.78 -12.87 12.83
CA GLU A 60 -7.39 -13.39 14.05
C GLU A 60 -8.73 -12.74 14.40
N ARG A 61 -8.80 -11.41 14.31
CA ARG A 61 -9.98 -10.62 14.76
C ARG A 61 -10.91 -10.24 13.63
N PHE A 62 -10.36 -10.15 12.42
CA PHE A 62 -11.03 -9.53 11.28
C PHE A 62 -10.95 -10.40 10.03
N GLY A 63 -10.91 -11.73 10.18
CA GLY A 63 -10.60 -12.67 9.09
C GLY A 63 -11.42 -12.51 7.80
N ASN A 64 -12.61 -11.89 7.89
CA ASN A 64 -13.51 -11.59 6.77
C ASN A 64 -13.45 -10.13 6.27
N LEU A 65 -12.70 -9.23 6.91
CA LEU A 65 -12.50 -7.88 6.40
C LEU A 65 -11.64 -7.96 5.11
N PRO A 66 -12.10 -7.34 4.01
CA PRO A 66 -11.27 -7.18 2.83
C PRO A 66 -10.03 -6.34 3.13
N GLY A 67 -8.98 -6.50 2.32
CA GLY A 67 -7.88 -5.54 2.25
C GLY A 67 -6.70 -5.81 3.19
N SER A 68 -6.00 -6.93 3.01
CA SER A 68 -4.62 -7.00 3.53
C SER A 68 -3.78 -5.91 2.84
N ARG A 69 -3.00 -5.16 3.63
CA ARG A 69 -2.02 -4.20 3.10
C ARG A 69 -1.01 -4.87 2.15
N MET A 70 -0.81 -6.18 2.32
CA MET A 70 0.08 -7.01 1.49
C MET A 70 -0.46 -7.21 0.07
N THR A 71 -1.77 -7.08 -0.14
CA THR A 71 -2.42 -7.30 -1.44
C THR A 71 -3.05 -6.03 -2.00
N ALA A 72 -2.89 -4.90 -1.31
CA ALA A 72 -3.52 -3.62 -1.68
C ALA A 72 -2.55 -2.66 -2.37
N LEU A 73 -3.10 -1.82 -3.24
CA LEU A 73 -2.47 -0.59 -3.72
C LEU A 73 -2.92 0.58 -2.85
N PHE A 74 -2.00 1.46 -2.47
CA PHE A 74 -2.32 2.68 -1.72
C PHE A 74 -2.61 3.83 -2.68
N ALA A 75 -3.71 4.54 -2.46
CA ALA A 75 -4.11 5.67 -3.27
C ALA A 75 -4.91 6.69 -2.43
N ALA A 76 -4.91 7.94 -2.88
CA ALA A 76 -5.72 9.00 -2.32
C ALA A 76 -7.12 9.02 -2.93
N ALA A 77 -8.11 9.54 -2.19
CA ALA A 77 -9.47 9.68 -2.69
C ALA A 77 -9.61 10.88 -3.63
N THR A 78 -8.79 11.91 -3.43
CA THR A 78 -8.77 13.13 -4.26
C THR A 78 -7.39 13.42 -4.83
N LEU A 79 -7.34 14.26 -5.88
CA LEU A 79 -6.09 14.69 -6.48
C LEU A 79 -5.31 15.59 -5.51
N GLU A 80 -6.01 16.43 -4.76
CA GLU A 80 -5.43 17.34 -3.76
C GLU A 80 -4.69 16.56 -2.66
N GLU A 81 -5.30 15.48 -2.16
CA GLU A 81 -4.66 14.58 -1.20
C GLU A 81 -3.41 13.92 -1.79
N ALA A 82 -3.47 13.47 -3.05
CA ALA A 82 -2.31 12.88 -3.72
C ALA A 82 -1.17 13.89 -3.93
N LEU A 83 -1.50 15.14 -4.30
CA LEU A 83 -0.53 16.22 -4.44
C LEU A 83 0.16 16.52 -3.10
N LEU A 84 -0.63 16.69 -2.03
CA LEU A 84 -0.11 16.89 -0.67
C LEU A 84 0.78 15.73 -0.23
N PHE A 85 0.38 14.49 -0.50
CA PHE A 85 1.18 13.31 -0.19
C PHE A 85 2.49 13.28 -0.99
N ALA A 86 2.45 13.57 -2.29
CA ALA A 86 3.63 13.58 -3.16
C ALA A 86 4.68 14.61 -2.72
N GLU A 87 4.25 15.75 -2.17
CA GLU A 87 5.14 16.80 -1.66
C GLU A 87 5.77 16.47 -0.29
N ARG A 88 5.08 15.67 0.52
CA ARG A 88 5.41 15.39 1.93
C ARG A 88 5.99 14.01 2.16
N ILE A 89 5.91 13.09 1.20
CA ILE A 89 6.41 11.74 1.36
C ILE A 89 7.91 11.73 1.67
N GLU A 90 8.31 11.00 2.70
CA GLU A 90 9.71 10.91 3.12
C GLU A 90 10.45 9.71 2.50
N PRO A 91 11.73 9.84 2.15
CA PRO A 91 12.46 11.11 2.06
C PRO A 91 11.89 11.99 0.95
N ARG A 92 11.90 13.32 1.16
CA ARG A 92 11.28 14.28 0.24
C ARG A 92 11.87 14.15 -1.18
N PRO A 93 11.05 14.01 -2.23
CA PRO A 93 11.56 13.82 -3.57
C PRO A 93 12.20 15.10 -4.12
N MET A 94 13.35 14.97 -4.80
CA MET A 94 14.03 16.09 -5.46
C MET A 94 13.38 16.53 -6.78
N VAL A 95 12.56 15.65 -7.37
CA VAL A 95 11.84 15.87 -8.63
C VAL A 95 10.36 15.55 -8.44
N PRO A 96 9.44 16.16 -9.21
CA PRO A 96 8.02 15.84 -9.12
C PRO A 96 7.75 14.34 -9.26
N VAL A 97 6.89 13.79 -8.40
CA VAL A 97 6.48 12.39 -8.46
C VAL A 97 5.24 12.27 -9.35
N PRO A 98 5.23 11.36 -10.34
CA PRO A 98 4.05 11.13 -11.17
C PRO A 98 2.85 10.69 -10.34
N ILE A 99 1.68 11.22 -10.68
CA ILE A 99 0.39 10.83 -10.10
C ILE A 99 -0.45 10.21 -11.21
N PHE A 100 -0.99 9.02 -10.94
CA PHE A 100 -1.83 8.28 -11.86
C PHE A 100 -3.25 8.13 -11.32
N GLU A 101 -4.23 8.31 -12.20
CA GLU A 101 -5.59 7.88 -11.94
C GLU A 101 -5.67 6.34 -11.97
N VAL A 102 -6.26 5.78 -10.92
CA VAL A 102 -6.46 4.34 -10.78
C VAL A 102 -7.95 4.08 -10.59
N THR A 103 -8.51 3.21 -11.42
CA THR A 103 -9.89 2.78 -11.28
C THR A 103 -9.96 1.46 -10.53
N SER A 104 -10.83 1.39 -9.53
CA SER A 104 -11.06 0.15 -8.77
C SER A 104 -12.54 -0.12 -8.54
N SER A 105 -12.89 -1.40 -8.45
CA SER A 105 -14.22 -1.86 -8.03
C SER A 105 -14.34 -1.98 -6.50
N ARG A 106 -13.21 -2.04 -5.78
CA ARG A 106 -13.15 -2.19 -4.31
C ARG A 106 -12.04 -1.32 -3.72
N ALA A 107 -12.33 -0.63 -2.63
CA ALA A 107 -11.36 0.14 -1.87
C ALA A 107 -11.82 0.30 -0.43
N GLU A 108 -10.88 0.56 0.46
CA GLU A 108 -11.13 0.90 1.86
C GLU A 108 -10.38 2.17 2.22
N SER A 109 -11.07 3.10 2.89
CA SER A 109 -10.42 4.28 3.49
C SER A 109 -10.05 3.95 4.93
N ARG A 110 -8.79 4.24 5.29
CA ARG A 110 -8.22 3.95 6.61
C ARG A 110 -7.35 5.14 7.02
N ASP A 111 -7.42 5.51 8.30
CA ASP A 111 -6.56 6.54 8.88
C ASP A 111 -5.28 5.88 9.41
N SER A 112 -4.14 6.28 8.85
CA SER A 112 -2.83 5.74 9.21
C SER A 112 -2.29 6.27 10.53
N LEU A 113 -2.91 7.29 11.15
CA LEU A 113 -2.52 7.80 12.47
C LEU A 113 -2.82 6.81 13.60
N TRP A 114 -3.64 5.80 13.34
CA TRP A 114 -3.98 4.74 14.30
C TRP A 114 -3.12 3.47 14.15
N LEU A 115 -2.01 3.55 13.39
CA LEU A 115 -1.10 2.42 13.14
C LEU A 115 0.07 2.34 14.11
#